data_AF-A0AAW1UWI3-F1
#
_entry.id   AF-A0AAW1UWI3-F1
#
_cell.length_a   1.000
_cell.length_b   1.000
_cell.length_c   1.000
_cell.angle_alpha   90.00
_cell.angle_beta   90.00
_cell.angle_gamma   90.00
#
_symmetry.space_group_name_H-M   'P 1'
#
loop_
_entity.id
_entity.type
_entity.pdbx_description
1 polymer ?
#
loop_
_entity_poly.entity_id
_entity_poly.type
_entity_poly.pdbx_seq_one_letter_code
_entity_poly.pdbx_strand_id
1 'polypeptide(L)'
;MLTQNIKPSFIQVEVFFVIIVGIIRLILDSSFITFSSDLEKVWNIALDPYKFPPVKQLYLKYFITLFIMIRTFTLHVSIAMYVVMIWPAVFADTPRLLIPWITVATLRLCIDIMTTFVGLYISLSYGVMRFLWIEFLLVQILQHGPSYYIWLTIVRYHGHLIQLRELRVKKILEEKMYRIQSKRKIKQLLLSQKERVWSGMEIDRIPISESTVNSVIDRINLKTNDLTTGSLDTLLEIIEKHKEKKDIQNDASSSTNLPNGQTA
;
A
#
# COMPACT_ATOMS: atom_id res chain seq x y z
N MET A 1 -20.27 7.62 -4.33
CA MET A 1 -20.75 6.52 -3.45
C MET A 1 -20.63 5.21 -4.20
N LEU A 2 -19.45 4.58 -4.12
CA LEU A 2 -19.21 3.21 -4.56
C LEU A 2 -18.62 2.49 -3.36
N THR A 3 -19.47 2.21 -2.37
CA THR A 3 -19.19 1.19 -1.36
C THR A 3 -19.24 -0.16 -2.07
N GLN A 4 -18.19 -0.48 -2.83
CA GLN A 4 -17.89 -1.87 -3.13
C GLN A 4 -17.73 -2.55 -1.79
N ASN A 5 -18.69 -3.41 -1.46
CA ASN A 5 -18.65 -4.31 -0.33
C ASN A 5 -17.35 -5.12 -0.46
N ILE A 6 -16.29 -4.67 0.22
CA ILE A 6 -14.96 -5.28 0.18
C ILE A 6 -15.12 -6.59 0.95
N LYS A 7 -15.50 -7.65 0.24
CA LYS A 7 -15.35 -9.00 0.75
C LYS A 7 -13.84 -9.15 0.99
N PRO A 8 -13.37 -9.28 2.24
CA PRO A 8 -11.94 -9.34 2.50
C PRO A 8 -11.40 -10.51 1.71
N SER A 9 -10.44 -10.23 0.82
CA SER A 9 -9.76 -11.30 0.11
C SER A 9 -9.14 -12.20 1.16
N PHE A 10 -9.24 -13.53 1.01
CA PHE A 10 -8.70 -14.50 1.98
C PHE A 10 -7.25 -14.17 2.39
N ILE A 11 -6.47 -13.65 1.45
CA ILE A 11 -5.09 -13.21 1.62
C ILE A 11 -4.95 -12.04 2.61
N GLN A 12 -5.90 -11.09 2.64
CA GLN A 12 -5.88 -9.98 3.61
C GLN A 12 -6.08 -10.47 5.04
N VAL A 13 -7.01 -11.41 5.25
CA VAL A 13 -7.24 -12.01 6.58
C VAL A 13 -6.02 -12.79 7.04
N GLU A 14 -5.41 -13.56 6.14
CA GLU A 14 -4.16 -14.28 6.41
C GLU A 14 -3.04 -13.33 6.82
N VAL A 15 -2.81 -12.25 6.05
CA VAL A 15 -1.79 -11.24 6.35
C VAL A 15 -2.05 -10.53 7.67
N PHE A 16 -3.31 -10.20 7.96
CA PHE A 16 -3.69 -9.58 9.23
C PHE A 16 -3.39 -10.50 10.42
N PHE A 17 -3.74 -11.78 10.33
CA PHE A 17 -3.43 -12.76 11.36
C PHE A 17 -1.92 -12.95 11.54
N VAL A 18 -1.18 -13.03 10.43
CA VAL A 18 0.29 -13.13 10.40
C VAL A 18 0.95 -11.90 11.06
N ILE A 19 0.42 -10.70 10.84
CA ILE A 19 0.88 -9.46 11.49
C ILE A 19 0.64 -9.53 13.01
N ILE A 20 -0.54 -9.95 13.45
CA ILE A 20 -0.87 -10.08 14.89
C ILE A 20 0.06 -11.09 15.56
N VAL A 21 0.24 -12.27 14.96
CA VAL A 21 1.17 -13.29 15.47
C VAL A 21 2.60 -12.74 15.52
N GLY A 22 3.02 -11.99 14.51
CA GLY A 22 4.31 -11.30 14.48
C GLY A 22 4.48 -10.31 15.64
N ILE A 23 3.45 -9.50 15.92
CA ILE A 23 3.44 -8.55 17.05
C ILE A 23 3.50 -9.27 18.39
N ILE A 24 2.67 -10.29 18.60
CA ILE A 24 2.67 -11.08 19.85
C ILE A 24 4.05 -11.68 20.07
N ARG A 25 4.62 -12.29 19.04
CA ARG A 25 5.96 -12.88 19.10
C ARG A 25 7.04 -11.83 19.42
N LEU A 26 6.95 -10.64 18.83
CA LEU A 26 7.88 -9.54 19.11
C LEU A 26 7.77 -9.02 20.54
N ILE A 27 6.55 -8.90 21.08
CA ILE A 27 6.31 -8.47 22.45
C ILE A 27 6.87 -9.50 23.43
N LEU A 28 6.67 -10.80 23.17
CA LEU A 28 7.26 -11.87 23.96
C LEU A 28 8.79 -11.80 23.92
N ASP A 29 9.39 -11.72 22.73
CA ASP A 29 10.85 -11.60 22.56
C ASP A 29 11.40 -10.36 23.27
N SER A 30 10.67 -9.23 23.21
CA SER A 30 11.02 -8.00 23.94
C SER A 30 10.97 -8.18 25.46
N SER A 31 10.03 -8.99 25.96
CA SER A 31 9.84 -9.22 27.39
C SER A 31 10.90 -10.16 27.96
N PHE A 32 11.46 -11.05 27.14
CA PHE A 32 12.56 -11.93 27.53
C PHE A 32 13.94 -11.25 27.49
N ILE A 33 14.11 -10.20 26.67
CA ILE A 33 15.40 -9.50 26.56
C ILE A 33 15.52 -8.48 27.70
N THR A 34 16.24 -8.88 28.75
CA THR A 34 16.68 -7.95 29.79
C THR A 34 18.12 -7.55 29.48
N PHE A 35 18.28 -6.49 28.69
CA PHE A 35 19.58 -6.06 28.13
C PHE A 35 20.72 -6.05 29.16
N SER A 36 20.46 -5.50 30.35
CA SER A 36 21.46 -5.40 31.43
C SER A 36 21.91 -6.77 31.95
N SER A 37 20.96 -7.68 32.17
CA SER A 37 21.27 -9.03 32.68
C SER A 37 21.97 -9.91 31.65
N ASP A 38 21.65 -9.74 30.36
CA ASP A 38 22.27 -10.53 29.30
C ASP A 38 23.69 -10.03 28.98
N LEU A 39 23.94 -8.73 29.05
CA LEU A 39 25.30 -8.19 28.96
C LEU A 39 26.18 -8.72 30.10
N GLU A 40 25.67 -8.66 31.33
CA GLU A 40 26.40 -9.12 32.51
C GLU A 40 26.77 -10.61 32.38
N LYS A 41 25.83 -11.45 31.94
CA LYS A 41 26.11 -12.88 31.66
C LYS A 41 27.20 -13.05 30.61
N VAL A 42 27.15 -12.33 29.49
CA VAL A 42 28.16 -12.43 28.41
C VAL A 42 29.55 -12.03 28.89
N TRP A 43 29.63 -10.98 29.71
CA TRP A 43 30.91 -10.53 30.27
C TRP A 43 31.45 -11.48 31.35
N ASN A 44 30.57 -12.12 32.11
CA ASN A 44 30.91 -13.08 33.16
C ASN A 44 31.18 -14.52 32.65
N ILE A 45 30.93 -14.81 31.38
CA ILE A 45 31.32 -16.10 30.79
C ILE A 45 32.86 -16.21 30.79
N ALA A 46 33.35 -17.19 31.52
CA ALA A 46 34.74 -17.64 31.48
C ALA A 46 34.88 -18.62 30.31
N LEU A 47 35.57 -18.20 29.25
CA LEU A 47 35.97 -19.10 28.17
C LEU A 47 37.28 -19.78 28.53
N ASP A 48 37.42 -21.05 28.14
CA ASP A 48 38.63 -21.83 28.36
C ASP A 48 39.85 -21.13 27.73
N PRO A 49 40.84 -20.68 28.54
CA PRO A 49 42.00 -19.94 28.06
C PRO A 49 42.90 -20.77 27.14
N TYR A 50 42.82 -22.11 27.19
CA TYR A 50 43.61 -22.98 26.32
C TYR A 50 43.12 -23.00 24.87
N LYS A 51 41.81 -22.81 24.64
CA LYS A 51 41.22 -22.78 23.29
C LYS A 51 41.09 -21.37 22.72
N PHE A 52 40.88 -20.38 23.59
CA PHE A 52 40.76 -18.99 23.18
C PHE A 52 41.77 -18.11 23.92
N PRO A 53 42.84 -17.64 23.24
CA PRO A 53 43.76 -16.67 23.85
C PRO A 53 43.01 -15.39 24.26
N PRO A 54 43.51 -14.66 25.28
CA PRO A 54 42.79 -13.55 25.91
C PRO A 54 42.36 -12.46 24.91
N VAL A 55 43.17 -12.21 23.89
CA VAL A 55 42.86 -11.27 22.81
C VAL A 55 41.62 -11.71 22.01
N LYS A 56 41.51 -12.99 21.65
CA LYS A 56 40.35 -13.53 20.92
C LYS A 56 39.09 -13.57 21.77
N GLN A 57 39.22 -13.84 23.07
CA GLN A 57 38.09 -13.79 24.00
C GLN A 57 37.48 -12.39 24.07
N LEU A 58 38.32 -11.35 24.13
CA LEU A 58 37.89 -9.97 24.17
C LEU A 58 37.12 -9.60 22.89
N TYR A 59 37.66 -9.93 21.71
CA TYR A 59 36.95 -9.70 20.44
C TYR A 59 35.60 -10.42 20.40
N LEU A 60 35.54 -11.68 20.84
CA LEU A 60 34.29 -12.44 20.85
C LEU A 60 33.23 -11.80 21.76
N LYS A 61 33.63 -11.34 22.96
CA LYS A 61 32.74 -10.61 23.89
C LYS A 61 32.21 -9.31 23.27
N TYR A 62 33.06 -8.55 22.59
CA TYR A 62 32.64 -7.35 21.86
C TYR A 62 31.66 -7.69 20.73
N PHE A 63 31.93 -8.73 19.94
CA PHE A 63 31.02 -9.17 18.87
C PHE A 63 29.66 -9.60 19.42
N ILE A 64 29.63 -10.43 20.47
CA ILE A 64 28.37 -10.88 21.09
C ILE A 64 27.59 -9.69 21.67
N THR A 65 28.27 -8.77 22.36
CA THR A 65 27.65 -7.55 22.89
C THR A 65 27.06 -6.68 21.77
N LEU A 66 27.80 -6.51 20.67
CA LEU A 66 27.36 -5.77 19.49
C LEU A 66 26.12 -6.44 18.86
N PHE A 67 26.12 -7.77 18.73
CA PHE A 67 24.97 -8.51 18.20
C PHE A 67 23.73 -8.34 19.07
N ILE A 68 23.86 -8.42 20.40
CA ILE A 68 22.75 -8.22 21.33
C ILE A 68 22.19 -6.80 21.21
N MET A 69 23.07 -5.80 21.12
CA MET A 69 22.68 -4.39 20.94
C MET A 69 21.93 -4.18 19.62
N ILE A 70 22.50 -4.65 18.51
CA ILE A 70 21.87 -4.55 17.17
C ILE A 70 20.53 -5.28 17.16
N ARG A 71 20.46 -6.49 17.74
CA ARG A 71 19.22 -7.28 17.83
C ARG A 71 18.15 -6.53 18.61
N THR A 72 18.50 -5.95 19.75
CA THR A 72 17.56 -5.18 20.59
C THR A 72 17.06 -3.96 19.83
N PHE A 73 17.95 -3.18 19.21
CA PHE A 73 17.56 -2.01 18.41
C PHE A 73 16.64 -2.40 17.24
N THR A 74 17.03 -3.43 16.47
CA THR A 74 16.27 -3.91 15.31
C THR A 74 14.90 -4.46 15.73
N LEU A 75 14.79 -5.05 16.92
CA LEU A 75 13.51 -5.51 17.48
C LEU A 75 12.54 -4.35 17.71
N HIS A 76 13.00 -3.25 18.31
CA HIS A 76 12.16 -2.07 18.54
C HIS A 76 11.72 -1.42 17.22
N VAL A 77 12.66 -1.27 16.28
CA VAL A 77 12.35 -0.77 14.93
C VAL A 77 11.36 -1.69 14.21
N SER A 78 11.51 -3.01 14.37
CA SER A 78 10.56 -3.99 13.82
C SER A 78 9.16 -3.77 14.40
N ILE A 79 9.01 -3.66 15.72
CA ILE A 79 7.71 -3.42 16.38
C ILE A 79 7.04 -2.16 15.81
N ALA A 80 7.77 -1.04 15.74
CA ALA A 80 7.25 0.19 15.17
C ALA A 80 6.76 -0.01 13.72
N MET A 81 7.54 -0.73 12.90
CA MET A 81 7.15 -1.05 11.52
C MET A 81 5.93 -1.97 11.43
N TYR A 82 5.76 -2.94 12.34
CA TYR A 82 4.56 -3.78 12.39
C TYR A 82 3.30 -2.98 12.73
N VAL A 83 3.40 -2.01 13.65
CA VAL A 83 2.29 -1.09 13.96
C VAL A 83 1.91 -0.26 12.73
N VAL A 84 2.91 0.28 12.02
CA VAL A 84 2.69 1.00 10.76
C VAL A 84 2.06 0.08 9.70
N MET A 85 2.39 -1.21 9.71
CA MET A 85 1.89 -2.19 8.75
C MET A 85 0.42 -2.59 8.96
N ILE A 86 -0.14 -2.36 10.15
CA ILE A 86 -1.59 -2.51 10.38
C ILE A 86 -2.37 -1.58 9.44
N TRP A 87 -1.84 -0.39 9.15
CA TRP A 87 -2.49 0.58 8.28
C TRP A 87 -2.74 0.06 6.84
N PRO A 88 -1.73 -0.38 6.07
CA PRO A 88 -1.96 -0.96 4.74
C PRO A 88 -2.74 -2.28 4.77
N ALA A 89 -2.74 -3.02 5.88
CA ALA A 89 -3.59 -4.21 6.02
C ALA A 89 -5.09 -3.84 6.09
N VAL A 90 -5.43 -2.74 6.75
CA VAL A 90 -6.82 -2.25 6.87
C VAL A 90 -7.25 -1.48 5.61
N PHE A 91 -6.40 -0.61 5.09
CA PHE A 91 -6.79 0.35 4.05
C PHE A 91 -6.42 -0.08 2.62
N ALA A 92 -5.66 -1.15 2.42
CA ALA A 92 -5.32 -1.77 1.11
C ALA A 92 -4.78 -0.84 -0.02
N ASP A 93 -4.56 0.45 0.24
CA ASP A 93 -4.37 1.44 -0.82
C ASP A 93 -2.91 1.91 -1.01
N THR A 94 -1.99 1.56 -0.10
CA THR A 94 -0.61 2.07 -0.12
C THR A 94 0.45 0.97 -0.02
N PRO A 95 0.78 0.27 -1.13
CA PRO A 95 1.84 -0.76 -1.15
C PRO A 95 3.23 -0.20 -0.83
N ARG A 96 3.42 1.11 -0.96
CA ARG A 96 4.70 1.78 -0.67
C ARG A 96 5.10 1.71 0.81
N LEU A 97 4.14 1.60 1.73
CA LEU A 97 4.43 1.48 3.16
C LEU A 97 5.00 0.10 3.55
N LEU A 98 4.88 -0.91 2.70
CA LEU A 98 5.47 -2.23 2.95
C LEU A 98 6.98 -2.26 2.69
N ILE A 99 7.49 -1.40 1.81
CA ILE A 99 8.90 -1.44 1.37
C ILE A 99 9.86 -1.25 2.56
N PRO A 100 9.68 -0.24 3.44
CA PRO A 100 10.55 -0.07 4.60
C PRO A 100 10.51 -1.27 5.56
N TRP A 101 9.33 -1.89 5.74
CA TRP A 101 9.19 -3.09 6.56
C TRP A 101 9.97 -4.26 5.97
N ILE A 102 9.87 -4.51 4.66
CA ILE A 102 10.60 -5.59 3.99
C ILE A 102 12.10 -5.39 4.14
N THR A 103 12.59 -4.15 4.02
CA THR A 103 14.01 -3.82 4.21
C THR A 103 14.47 -4.13 5.63
N VAL A 104 13.73 -3.69 6.65
CA VAL A 104 14.05 -3.96 8.07
C VAL A 104 14.00 -5.45 8.37
N ALA A 105 12.97 -6.16 7.89
CA ALA A 105 12.82 -7.60 8.08
C ALA A 105 13.96 -8.38 7.41
N THR A 106 14.39 -7.97 6.21
CA THR A 106 15.53 -8.58 5.50
C THR A 106 16.83 -8.34 6.26
N LEU A 107 17.06 -7.11 6.76
CA LEU A 107 18.23 -6.80 7.58
C LEU A 107 18.26 -7.66 8.86
N ARG A 108 17.11 -7.81 9.52
CA ARG A 108 16.97 -8.69 10.70
C ARG A 108 17.31 -10.14 10.37
N LEU A 109 16.78 -10.68 9.28
CA LEU A 109 17.09 -12.05 8.83
C LEU A 109 18.59 -12.22 8.55
N CYS A 110 19.25 -11.22 7.93
CA CYS A 110 20.68 -11.25 7.72
C CYS A 110 21.45 -11.31 9.04
N ILE A 111 21.07 -10.50 10.04
CA ILE A 111 21.70 -10.51 11.37
C ILE A 111 21.50 -11.87 12.04
N ASP A 112 20.28 -12.41 12.02
CA ASP A 112 19.95 -13.71 12.60
C ASP A 112 20.77 -14.85 11.96
N ILE A 113 20.89 -14.85 10.64
CA ILE A 113 21.73 -15.80 9.89
C ILE A 113 23.21 -15.66 10.31
N MET A 114 23.73 -14.44 10.41
CA MET A 114 25.11 -14.21 10.86
C MET A 114 25.33 -14.71 12.29
N THR A 115 24.38 -14.47 13.21
CA THR A 115 24.48 -15.00 14.58
C THR A 115 24.45 -16.53 14.60
N THR A 116 23.67 -17.16 13.72
CA THR A 116 23.64 -18.61 13.56
C THR A 116 25.00 -19.13 13.08
N PHE A 117 25.64 -18.47 12.11
CA PHE A 117 26.97 -18.83 11.64
C PHE A 117 28.04 -18.66 12.72
N VAL A 118 27.98 -17.61 13.53
CA VAL A 118 28.90 -17.41 14.66
C VAL A 118 28.72 -18.51 15.71
N GLY A 119 27.47 -18.83 16.07
CA GLY A 119 27.18 -19.93 17.00
C GLY A 119 27.65 -21.28 16.46
N LEU A 120 27.45 -21.51 15.16
CA LEU A 120 27.94 -22.70 14.45
C LEU A 120 29.47 -22.79 14.47
N TYR A 121 30.16 -21.67 14.18
CA TYR A 121 31.62 -21.60 14.19
C TYR A 121 32.19 -21.90 15.59
N ILE A 122 31.57 -21.36 16.64
CA ILE A 122 31.95 -21.64 18.04
C ILE A 122 31.74 -23.13 18.32
N SER A 123 30.57 -23.68 18.00
CA SER A 123 30.25 -25.10 18.22
C SER A 123 31.25 -26.03 17.52
N LEU A 124 31.62 -25.73 16.27
CA LEU A 124 32.62 -26.46 15.52
C LEU A 124 34.02 -26.38 16.16
N SER A 125 34.41 -25.19 16.61
CA SER A 125 35.72 -24.93 17.23
C SER A 125 35.89 -25.68 18.56
N TYR A 126 34.81 -25.91 19.30
CA TYR A 126 34.87 -26.66 20.56
C TYR A 126 34.99 -28.19 20.35
N GLY A 127 34.84 -28.68 19.13
CA GLY A 127 34.89 -30.12 18.82
C GLY A 127 33.71 -30.88 19.43
N VAL A 128 32.57 -30.20 19.59
CA VAL A 128 31.40 -30.76 20.25
C VAL A 128 30.84 -31.93 19.42
N MET A 129 30.39 -32.99 20.09
CA MET A 129 29.77 -34.17 19.47
C MET A 129 28.72 -33.79 18.42
N ARG A 130 28.63 -34.55 17.32
CA ARG A 130 27.70 -34.33 16.18
C ARG A 130 26.24 -34.10 16.60
N PHE A 131 25.82 -34.66 17.74
CA PHE A 131 24.46 -34.52 18.28
C PHE A 131 24.12 -33.08 18.72
N LEU A 132 25.02 -32.41 19.45
CA LEU A 132 24.82 -31.04 19.95
C LEU A 132 24.74 -30.01 18.81
N TRP A 133 25.42 -30.28 17.70
CA TRP A 133 25.31 -29.47 16.49
C TRP A 133 23.89 -29.55 15.88
N ILE A 134 23.31 -30.75 15.82
CA ILE A 134 21.96 -30.94 15.28
C ILE A 134 20.92 -30.30 16.19
N GLU A 135 21.04 -30.46 17.51
CA GLU A 135 20.15 -29.79 18.47
C GLU A 135 20.22 -28.27 18.33
N PHE A 136 21.43 -27.70 18.21
CA PHE A 136 21.59 -26.27 17.99
C PHE A 136 20.89 -25.83 16.70
N LEU A 137 21.14 -26.53 15.58
CA LEU A 137 20.53 -26.20 14.29
C LEU A 137 19.00 -26.31 14.35
N LEU A 138 18.47 -27.34 15.02
CA LEU A 138 17.04 -27.53 15.19
C LEU A 138 16.40 -26.41 16.03
N VAL A 139 17.05 -25.99 17.12
CA VAL A 139 16.62 -24.84 17.91
C VAL A 139 16.64 -23.56 17.07
N GLN A 140 17.67 -23.36 16.24
CA GLN A 140 17.75 -22.19 15.36
C GLN A 140 16.65 -22.21 14.27
N ILE A 141 16.36 -23.36 13.67
CA ILE A 141 15.24 -23.49 12.70
C ILE A 141 13.91 -23.23 13.39
N LEU A 142 13.68 -23.81 14.57
CA LEU A 142 12.43 -23.62 15.31
C LEU A 142 12.25 -22.16 15.75
N GLN A 143 13.35 -21.52 16.14
CA GLN A 143 13.37 -20.12 16.52
C GLN A 143 13.12 -19.22 15.30
N HIS A 144 13.93 -19.31 14.24
CA HIS A 144 13.86 -18.38 13.10
C HIS A 144 12.80 -18.74 12.04
N GLY A 145 12.37 -19.99 11.99
CA GLY A 145 11.43 -20.53 10.99
C GLY A 145 10.12 -19.74 10.86
N PRO A 146 9.40 -19.45 11.97
CA PRO A 146 8.17 -18.66 11.87
C PRO A 146 8.43 -17.23 11.39
N SER A 147 9.57 -16.63 11.71
CA SER A 147 9.93 -15.30 11.22
C SER A 147 10.16 -15.31 9.71
N TYR A 148 10.81 -16.35 9.20
CA TYR A 148 11.00 -16.54 7.76
C TYR A 148 9.67 -16.78 7.03
N TYR A 149 8.77 -17.56 7.63
CA TYR A 149 7.42 -17.78 7.11
C TYR A 149 6.63 -16.47 7.01
N ILE A 150 6.59 -15.66 8.08
CA ILE A 150 5.94 -14.35 8.11
C ILE A 150 6.49 -13.44 7.00
N TRP A 151 7.82 -13.40 6.85
CA TRP A 151 8.48 -12.61 5.80
C TRP A 151 8.07 -13.06 4.38
N LEU A 152 8.09 -14.36 4.10
CA LEU A 152 7.68 -14.89 2.79
C LEU A 152 6.21 -14.55 2.47
N THR A 153 5.30 -14.72 3.43
CA THR A 153 3.88 -14.41 3.22
C THR A 153 3.67 -12.94 2.88
N ILE A 154 4.38 -12.04 3.57
CA ILE A 154 4.28 -10.59 3.34
C ILE A 154 4.91 -10.19 1.99
N VAL A 155 6.03 -10.79 1.60
CA VAL A 155 6.65 -10.55 0.28
C VAL A 155 5.72 -11.02 -0.84
N ARG A 156 5.07 -12.19 -0.69
CA ARG A 156 4.08 -12.69 -1.65
C ARG A 156 2.87 -11.75 -1.74
N TYR A 157 2.38 -11.25 -0.61
CA TYR A 157 1.29 -10.27 -0.58
C TYR A 157 1.67 -8.95 -1.28
N HIS A 158 2.88 -8.45 -1.04
CA HIS A 158 3.39 -7.25 -1.70
C HIS A 158 3.45 -7.42 -3.23
N GLY A 159 3.94 -8.57 -3.71
CA GLY A 159 3.95 -8.89 -5.14
C GLY A 159 2.54 -8.92 -5.74
N HIS A 160 1.59 -9.53 -5.05
CA HIS A 160 0.19 -9.55 -5.47
C HIS A 160 -0.43 -8.14 -5.53
N LEU A 161 -0.13 -7.28 -4.55
CA LEU A 161 -0.60 -5.88 -4.55
C LEU A 161 -0.02 -5.08 -5.73
N ILE A 162 1.26 -5.28 -6.07
CA ILE A 162 1.87 -4.63 -7.23
C ILE A 162 1.16 -5.06 -8.52
N GLN A 163 0.92 -6.36 -8.69
CA GLN A 163 0.25 -6.90 -9.86
C GLN A 163 -1.18 -6.34 -10.00
N LEU A 164 -1.94 -6.28 -8.91
CA LEU A 164 -3.28 -5.68 -8.89
C LEU A 164 -3.25 -4.19 -9.27
N ARG A 165 -2.23 -3.46 -8.80
CA ARG A 165 -2.04 -2.04 -9.15
C ARG A 165 -1.78 -1.86 -10.64
N GLU A 166 -0.92 -2.69 -11.23
CA GLU A 166 -0.66 -2.64 -12.67
C GLU A 166 -1.91 -2.91 -13.49
N LEU A 167 -2.72 -3.90 -13.10
CA LEU A 167 -4.00 -4.19 -13.75
C LEU A 167 -4.99 -3.02 -13.63
N ARG A 168 -5.06 -2.37 -12.45
CA ARG A 168 -5.89 -1.18 -12.23
C ARG A 168 -5.45 -0.02 -13.13
N VAL A 169 -4.14 0.23 -13.22
CA VAL A 169 -3.57 1.27 -14.08
C VAL A 169 -3.84 0.98 -15.56
N LYS A 170 -3.69 -0.27 -16.01
CA LYS A 170 -4.02 -0.68 -17.38
C LYS A 170 -5.49 -0.44 -17.71
N LYS A 171 -6.42 -0.83 -16.83
CA LYS A 171 -7.86 -0.57 -17.03
C LYS A 171 -8.17 0.93 -17.13
N ILE A 172 -7.59 1.74 -16.25
CA ILE A 172 -7.77 3.21 -16.30
C ILE A 172 -7.19 3.78 -17.60
N LEU A 173 -6.06 3.26 -18.07
CA LEU A 173 -5.44 3.69 -19.32
C LEU A 173 -6.27 3.29 -20.54
N GLU A 174 -6.78 2.07 -20.59
CA GLU A 174 -7.69 1.57 -21.63
C GLU A 174 -8.97 2.40 -21.67
N GLU A 175 -9.58 2.68 -20.52
CA GLU A 175 -10.77 3.52 -20.43
C GLU A 175 -10.51 4.96 -20.91
N LYS A 176 -9.36 5.54 -20.53
CA LYS A 176 -8.93 6.85 -21.04
C LYS A 176 -8.71 6.83 -22.55
N MET A 177 -8.08 5.77 -23.08
CA MET A 177 -7.83 5.62 -24.51
C MET A 177 -9.14 5.49 -25.28
N TYR A 178 -10.10 4.72 -24.77
CA TYR A 178 -11.45 4.60 -25.34
C TYR A 178 -12.18 5.95 -25.37
N ARG A 179 -12.14 6.72 -24.27
CA ARG A 179 -12.71 8.08 -24.23
C ARG A 179 -12.04 9.04 -25.21
N ILE A 180 -10.74 8.93 -25.42
CA ILE A 180 -10.02 9.77 -26.41
C ILE A 180 -10.41 9.37 -27.84
N GLN A 181 -10.51 8.06 -28.11
CA GLN A 181 -10.87 7.55 -29.43
C GLN A 181 -12.32 7.89 -29.80
N SER A 182 -13.25 7.80 -28.84
CA SER A 182 -14.65 8.19 -29.07
C SER A 182 -14.77 9.69 -29.38
N LYS A 183 -14.03 10.55 -28.65
CA LYS A 183 -13.95 11.98 -28.94
C LYS A 183 -13.41 12.27 -30.35
N ARG A 184 -12.39 11.52 -30.81
CA ARG A 184 -11.85 11.65 -32.17
C ARG A 184 -12.87 11.26 -33.23
N LYS A 185 -13.58 10.13 -33.04
CA LYS A 185 -14.65 9.70 -33.96
C LYS A 185 -15.78 10.72 -34.05
N ILE A 186 -16.26 11.24 -32.91
CA ILE A 186 -17.30 12.28 -32.88
C ILE A 186 -16.82 13.53 -33.62
N LYS A 187 -15.57 13.98 -33.39
CA LYS A 187 -14.99 15.13 -34.09
C LYS A 187 -14.94 14.91 -35.62
N GLN A 188 -14.56 13.72 -36.07
CA GLN A 188 -14.56 13.38 -37.51
C GLN A 188 -15.98 13.38 -38.10
N LEU A 189 -16.95 12.81 -37.39
CA LEU A 189 -18.35 12.82 -37.82
C LEU A 189 -18.89 14.25 -37.95
N LEU A 190 -18.59 15.11 -36.97
CA LEU A 190 -18.97 16.53 -37.02
C LEU A 190 -18.33 17.28 -38.19
N LEU A 191 -17.04 17.02 -38.47
CA LEU A 191 -16.37 17.61 -39.64
C LEU A 191 -17.01 17.14 -40.95
N SER A 192 -17.33 15.84 -41.08
CA SER A 192 -18.00 15.30 -42.28
C SER A 192 -19.44 15.82 -42.46
N GLN A 193 -20.15 16.13 -41.37
CA GLN A 193 -21.45 16.77 -41.44
C GLN A 193 -21.33 18.23 -41.86
N LYS A 194 -20.36 18.96 -41.28
CA LYS A 194 -20.08 20.34 -41.67
C LYS A 194 -19.81 20.44 -43.17
N GLU A 195 -18.93 19.59 -43.71
CA GLU A 195 -18.60 19.60 -45.14
C GLU A 195 -19.83 19.34 -46.02
N ARG A 196 -20.68 18.35 -45.67
CA ARG A 196 -21.94 18.09 -46.39
C ARG A 196 -22.91 19.28 -46.36
N VAL A 197 -23.05 19.95 -45.22
CA VAL A 197 -23.90 21.15 -45.12
C VAL A 197 -23.35 22.28 -45.95
N TRP A 198 -22.03 22.52 -45.93
CA TRP A 198 -21.38 23.56 -46.73
C TRP A 198 -21.52 23.31 -48.23
N SER A 199 -21.29 22.08 -48.71
CA SER A 199 -21.45 21.74 -50.13
C SER A 199 -22.91 21.76 -50.59
N GLY A 200 -23.87 21.45 -49.70
CA GLY A 200 -25.31 21.55 -50.02
C GLY A 200 -25.84 23.00 -50.06
N MET A 201 -25.19 23.92 -49.34
CA MET A 201 -25.56 25.34 -49.31
C MET A 201 -25.07 26.12 -50.55
N GLU A 202 -24.25 25.52 -51.39
CA GLU A 202 -23.66 26.19 -52.57
C GLU A 202 -24.64 26.27 -53.77
N ILE A 203 -25.81 25.63 -53.69
CA ILE A 203 -26.83 25.58 -54.76
C ILE A 203 -27.94 26.63 -54.58
N ASP A 204 -28.19 27.13 -53.36
CA ASP A 204 -29.10 28.26 -53.13
C ASP A 204 -28.38 29.36 -52.34
N ARG A 205 -27.69 30.26 -53.07
CA ARG A 205 -27.21 31.52 -52.50
C ARG A 205 -28.40 32.45 -52.26
N ILE A 206 -29.18 32.15 -51.22
CA ILE A 206 -29.91 33.20 -50.50
C ILE A 206 -28.87 33.84 -49.58
N PRO A 207 -28.62 35.16 -49.67
CA PRO A 207 -27.64 35.82 -48.82
C PRO A 207 -28.13 35.77 -47.37
N ILE A 208 -27.65 34.79 -46.60
CA ILE A 208 -27.87 34.76 -45.17
C ILE A 208 -27.00 35.87 -44.58
N SER A 209 -27.69 36.90 -44.07
CA SER A 209 -27.08 38.07 -43.45
C SER A 209 -26.02 37.67 -42.44
N GLU A 210 -24.83 38.25 -42.61
CA GLU A 210 -23.61 38.06 -41.81
C GLU A 210 -23.85 38.23 -40.29
N SER A 211 -24.93 38.94 -39.92
CA SER A 211 -25.36 39.11 -38.52
C SER A 211 -25.80 37.83 -37.84
N THR A 212 -26.38 36.87 -38.57
CA THR A 212 -26.90 35.63 -37.97
C THR A 212 -25.75 34.68 -37.63
N VAL A 213 -24.74 34.60 -38.50
CA VAL A 213 -23.55 33.77 -38.30
C VAL A 213 -22.73 34.27 -37.12
N ASN A 214 -22.55 35.60 -37.00
CA ASN A 214 -21.85 36.21 -35.87
C ASN A 214 -22.58 35.94 -34.54
N SER A 215 -23.92 35.98 -34.51
CA SER A 215 -24.68 35.69 -33.30
C SER A 215 -24.55 34.24 -32.80
N VAL A 216 -24.36 33.28 -33.72
CA VAL A 216 -24.18 31.87 -33.37
C VAL A 216 -22.75 31.60 -32.90
N ILE A 217 -21.75 32.22 -33.52
CA ILE A 217 -20.35 32.14 -33.09
C ILE A 217 -20.20 32.77 -31.70
N ASP A 218 -20.85 33.90 -31.44
CA ASP A 218 -20.84 34.53 -30.12
C ASP A 218 -21.51 33.66 -29.06
N ARG A 219 -22.61 32.96 -29.38
CA ARG A 219 -23.23 32.00 -28.44
C ARG A 219 -22.37 30.78 -28.16
N ILE A 220 -21.60 30.30 -29.14
CA ILE A 220 -20.66 29.20 -28.95
C ILE A 220 -19.46 29.66 -28.12
N ASN A 221 -18.90 30.85 -28.39
CA ASN A 221 -17.78 31.40 -27.61
C ASN A 221 -18.19 31.73 -26.17
N LEU A 222 -19.40 32.27 -25.94
CA LEU A 222 -19.95 32.44 -24.59
C LEU A 222 -20.08 31.11 -23.84
N LYS A 223 -20.55 30.06 -24.51
CA LYS A 223 -20.73 28.73 -23.89
C LYS A 223 -19.41 27.97 -23.68
N THR A 224 -18.37 28.32 -24.42
CA THR A 224 -17.04 27.68 -24.32
C THR A 224 -16.15 28.40 -23.30
N ASN A 225 -16.26 29.72 -23.19
CA ASN A 225 -15.55 30.50 -22.17
C ASN A 225 -16.04 30.22 -20.75
N ASP A 226 -17.29 29.75 -20.57
CA ASP A 226 -17.77 29.22 -19.29
C ASP A 226 -17.19 27.82 -18.95
N LEU A 227 -16.58 27.13 -19.90
CA LEU A 227 -16.02 25.77 -19.71
C LEU A 227 -14.49 25.70 -19.76
N THR A 228 -13.80 26.80 -20.09
CA THR A 228 -12.34 26.84 -20.17
C THR A 228 -11.78 28.01 -19.38
N THR A 229 -11.69 27.84 -18.06
CA THR A 229 -10.65 28.42 -17.18
C THR A 229 -10.86 28.07 -15.69
N GLY A 230 -11.96 27.43 -15.32
CA GLY A 230 -12.12 26.84 -13.98
C GLY A 230 -11.28 25.57 -13.84
N SER A 231 -10.36 25.55 -12.87
CA SER A 231 -9.69 24.34 -12.38
C SER A 231 -10.69 23.19 -12.25
N LEU A 232 -10.22 21.94 -12.41
CA LEU A 232 -11.03 20.74 -12.20
C LEU A 232 -11.78 20.77 -10.83
N ASP A 233 -11.23 21.51 -9.87
CA ASP A 233 -11.81 21.74 -8.54
C ASP A 233 -13.08 22.60 -8.57
N THR A 234 -13.16 23.61 -9.45
CA THR A 234 -14.34 24.48 -9.56
C THR A 234 -15.53 23.75 -10.20
N LEU A 235 -15.26 22.82 -11.12
CA LEU A 235 -16.30 21.93 -11.67
C LEU A 235 -16.80 20.93 -10.62
N LEU A 236 -15.93 20.47 -9.72
CA LEU A 236 -16.30 19.58 -8.63
C LEU A 236 -17.20 20.30 -7.61
N GLU A 237 -16.86 21.54 -7.27
CA GLU A 237 -17.65 22.40 -6.37
C GLU A 237 -19.03 22.73 -6.95
N ILE A 238 -19.12 23.03 -8.25
CA ILE A 238 -20.42 23.28 -8.92
C ILE A 238 -21.27 22.01 -8.93
N ILE A 239 -20.69 20.84 -9.20
CA ILE A 239 -21.42 19.56 -9.20
C ILE A 239 -21.92 19.23 -7.79
N GLU A 240 -21.12 19.47 -6.76
CA GLU A 240 -21.49 19.23 -5.37
C GLU A 240 -22.65 20.15 -4.93
N LYS A 241 -22.57 21.45 -5.26
CA LYS A 241 -23.62 22.43 -5.00
C LYS A 241 -24.92 22.13 -5.76
N HIS A 242 -24.82 21.58 -6.97
CA HIS A 242 -26.00 21.20 -7.75
C HIS A 242 -26.69 19.94 -7.21
N LYS A 243 -25.92 19.03 -6.60
CA LYS A 243 -26.44 17.84 -5.96
C LYS A 243 -27.18 18.18 -4.67
N GLU A 244 -26.61 19.03 -3.82
CA GLU A 244 -27.23 19.49 -2.58
C GLU A 244 -28.58 20.20 -2.83
N LYS A 245 -28.64 21.04 -3.87
CA LYS A 245 -29.90 21.71 -4.25
C LYS A 245 -30.99 20.73 -4.72
N LYS A 246 -30.61 19.59 -5.29
CA LYS A 246 -31.54 18.57 -5.79
C LYS A 246 -32.09 17.70 -4.66
N ASP A 247 -31.27 17.43 -3.65
CA ASP A 247 -31.68 16.68 -2.46
C ASP A 247 -32.69 17.49 -1.63
N ILE A 248 -32.46 18.80 -1.44
CA ILE A 248 -33.41 19.71 -0.77
C ILE A 248 -34.76 19.78 -1.53
N GLN A 249 -34.73 19.77 -2.86
CA GLN A 249 -35.94 19.85 -3.66
C GLN A 249 -36.77 18.56 -3.63
N ASN A 250 -36.12 17.39 -3.48
CA ASN A 250 -36.79 16.10 -3.32
C ASN A 250 -37.42 15.97 -1.91
N ASP A 251 -36.76 16.48 -0.87
CA ASP A 251 -37.33 16.47 0.49
C ASP A 251 -38.53 17.40 0.63
N ALA A 252 -38.51 18.55 -0.05
CA ALA A 252 -39.63 19.48 -0.09
C ALA A 252 -40.87 18.92 -0.84
N SER A 253 -40.66 18.02 -1.82
CA SER A 253 -41.75 17.41 -2.59
C SER A 253 -42.30 16.13 -1.95
N SER A 254 -41.63 15.56 -0.95
CA SER A 254 -42.14 14.39 -0.21
C SER A 254 -43.03 14.75 0.99
N SER A 255 -43.10 16.02 1.41
CA SER A 255 -43.88 16.46 2.58
C SER A 255 -45.30 16.96 2.26
N THR A 256 -45.71 16.98 0.99
CA THR A 256 -47.02 17.53 0.55
C THR A 256 -48.14 16.50 0.41
N ASN A 257 -47.91 15.22 0.71
CA ASN A 257 -48.93 14.17 0.68
C ASN A 257 -49.37 13.77 2.09
N LEU A 258 -50.18 14.63 2.73
CA LEU A 258 -51.01 14.25 3.89
C LEU A 258 -52.41 13.87 3.38
N PRO A 259 -52.96 12.70 3.76
CA PRO A 259 -54.25 12.24 3.30
C PRO A 259 -55.38 13.06 3.95
N ASN A 260 -56.14 13.73 3.10
CA ASN A 260 -57.45 14.28 3.45
C ASN A 260 -58.43 13.14 3.73
N GLY A 261 -59.02 13.15 4.92
CA GLY A 261 -60.37 12.67 5.17
C GLY A 261 -60.49 11.33 5.91
N GLN A 262 -61.05 11.39 7.12
CA GLN A 262 -62.22 10.62 7.50
C GLN A 262 -62.82 11.17 8.81
N THR A 263 -63.89 11.93 8.66
CA THR A 263 -64.89 12.19 9.71
C THR A 263 -66.25 11.79 9.15
N ALA A 264 -66.77 10.67 9.62
CA ALA A 264 -68.18 10.32 9.83
C ALA A 264 -68.26 8.81 10.13
#